data_AF-A0A1I7SJU7-F1
#
_entry.id   AF-A0A1I7SJU7-F1
#
_cell.length_a   1.000
_cell.length_b   1.000
_cell.length_c   1.000
_cell.angle_alpha   90.00
_cell.angle_beta   90.00
_cell.angle_gamma   90.00
#
_symmetry.space_group_name_H-M   'P 1'
#
loop_
_entity.id
_entity.type
_entity.pdbx_description
1 polymer ?
#
loop_
_entity_poly.entity_id
_entity_poly.type
_entity_poly.pdbx_seq_one_letter_code
_entity_poly.pdbx_strand_id
1 'polypeptide(L)'
;MRNLLATKIVIQHSLWPRSAEWISRLLKATNYGNLTYIVDLYCVEDPIYLEERKGLKLAPEYKKNFNNIFDIYVEEIKFMYGIDVKPQNGINWRYELVKMQAGGLLTRVANDMSAKAFCKVKPDQPYCKEDNVADLKYRVFSMHDTNVLGVLNSFDFPKVDYNRNDNVELGSSLFFELWNDEEKDRKYVKIIYRRSPEEIYDLSEQIRGCKSIGKGLGCSLDDFLRRTDKYLIPSSEKYCAQKLPQLGTFETIPQVHFKL
;
A
#
# COMPACT_ATOMS: atom_id res chain seq x y z
N MET A 1 34.78 16.81 4.84
CA MET A 1 35.01 15.63 5.72
C MET A 1 33.81 15.24 6.59
N ARG A 2 32.93 16.16 7.02
CA ARG A 2 31.68 15.79 7.74
C ARG A 2 30.65 15.01 6.89
N ASN A 3 30.71 15.15 5.57
CA ASN A 3 29.65 14.69 4.65
C ASN A 3 29.69 13.18 4.32
N LEU A 4 30.89 12.58 4.28
CA LEU A 4 31.04 11.12 4.11
C LEU A 4 30.60 10.32 5.34
N LEU A 5 30.48 10.96 6.50
CA LEU A 5 30.05 10.32 7.73
C LEU A 5 28.54 10.04 7.73
N ALA A 6 27.72 10.95 7.20
CA ALA A 6 26.27 10.81 7.17
C ALA A 6 25.82 9.64 6.27
N THR A 7 26.38 9.54 5.07
CA THR A 7 26.12 8.44 4.14
C THR A 7 26.58 7.09 4.70
N LYS A 8 27.71 7.06 5.43
CA LYS A 8 28.17 5.84 6.12
C LYS A 8 27.23 5.39 7.25
N ILE A 9 26.62 6.32 7.99
CA ILE A 9 25.70 6.01 9.09
C ILE A 9 24.39 5.39 8.58
N VAL A 10 23.79 5.94 7.52
CA VAL A 10 22.57 5.38 6.89
C VAL A 10 22.84 3.98 6.35
N ILE A 11 24.01 3.77 5.76
CA ILE A 11 24.42 2.49 5.17
C ILE A 11 24.84 1.44 6.22
N GLN A 12 25.43 1.86 7.36
CA GLN A 12 25.84 0.95 8.43
C GLN A 12 24.69 0.53 9.36
N HIS A 13 23.64 1.34 9.48
CA HIS A 13 22.47 1.04 10.31
C HIS A 13 21.24 0.58 9.52
N SER A 14 21.27 0.62 8.19
CA SER A 14 20.26 -0.04 7.37
C SER A 14 20.42 -1.56 7.40
N LEU A 15 19.33 -2.27 7.14
CA LEU A 15 19.28 -3.74 7.10
C LEU A 15 20.15 -4.35 5.96
N TRP A 16 20.96 -3.56 5.25
CA TRP A 16 21.64 -3.97 4.01
C TRP A 16 23.17 -3.77 4.02
N PRO A 17 23.92 -4.38 4.98
CA PRO A 17 25.38 -4.33 4.97
C PRO A 17 26.01 -4.88 3.67
N ARG A 18 25.27 -5.71 2.92
CA ARG A 18 25.71 -6.27 1.62
C ARG A 18 25.66 -5.26 0.47
N SER A 19 24.81 -4.24 0.55
CA SER A 19 24.58 -3.26 -0.51
C SER A 19 25.35 -1.96 -0.31
N ALA A 20 25.98 -1.79 0.86
CA ALA A 20 26.73 -0.62 1.28
C ALA A 20 27.77 -0.12 0.27
N GLU A 21 28.61 -1.06 -0.21
CA GLU A 21 29.66 -0.76 -1.16
C GLU A 21 29.08 -0.38 -2.53
N TRP A 22 28.00 -1.03 -2.94
CA TRP A 22 27.34 -0.79 -4.21
C TRP A 22 26.62 0.56 -4.23
N ILE A 23 25.86 0.89 -3.19
CA ILE A 23 25.22 2.20 -3.02
C ILE A 23 26.25 3.33 -3.13
N SER A 24 27.40 3.18 -2.45
CA SER A 24 28.46 4.18 -2.52
C SER A 24 29.03 4.35 -3.94
N ARG A 25 29.11 3.27 -4.73
CA ARG A 25 29.58 3.32 -6.13
C ARG A 25 28.53 3.97 -7.03
N LEU A 26 27.25 3.62 -6.85
CA LEU A 26 26.14 4.16 -7.61
C LEU A 26 26.06 5.69 -7.46
N LEU A 27 26.11 6.20 -6.23
CA LEU A 27 26.07 7.65 -5.94
C LEU A 27 27.23 8.42 -6.57
N LYS A 28 28.42 7.81 -6.57
CA LYS A 28 29.58 8.40 -7.23
C LYS A 28 29.41 8.44 -8.75
N ALA A 29 28.85 7.38 -9.33
CA ALA A 29 28.62 7.29 -10.77
C ALA A 29 27.55 8.26 -11.27
N THR A 30 26.53 8.53 -10.44
CA THR A 30 25.40 9.41 -10.77
C THR A 30 25.62 10.86 -10.36
N ASN A 31 26.77 11.17 -9.75
CA ASN A 31 27.10 12.46 -9.16
C ASN A 31 26.05 12.93 -8.11
N TYR A 32 25.37 11.97 -7.48
CA TYR A 32 24.37 12.23 -6.44
C TYR A 32 25.08 12.33 -5.09
N GLY A 33 25.57 13.53 -4.78
CA GLY A 33 26.58 13.74 -3.73
C GLY A 33 26.12 13.60 -2.29
N ASN A 34 24.81 13.66 -2.01
CA ASN A 34 24.26 13.58 -0.66
C ASN A 34 22.91 12.85 -0.67
N LEU A 35 22.87 11.60 -0.20
CA LEU A 35 21.63 11.01 0.29
C LEU A 35 21.50 11.34 1.77
N THR A 36 20.37 11.91 2.16
CA THR A 36 20.05 12.09 3.58
C THR A 36 19.25 10.90 4.08
N TYR A 37 18.43 10.31 3.21
CA TYR A 37 17.56 9.20 3.52
C TYR A 37 17.67 8.08 2.49
N ILE A 38 17.37 6.86 2.91
CA ILE A 38 17.45 5.69 2.03
C ILE A 38 16.47 5.81 0.85
N VAL A 39 15.30 6.41 1.08
CA VAL A 39 14.29 6.67 0.03
C VAL A 39 14.80 7.59 -1.08
N ASP A 40 15.87 8.35 -0.87
CA ASP A 40 16.45 9.21 -1.91
C ASP A 40 17.13 8.38 -3.02
N LEU A 41 17.49 7.11 -2.76
CA LEU A 41 18.02 6.18 -3.76
C LEU A 41 16.99 5.83 -4.82
N TYR A 42 15.71 5.79 -4.46
CA TYR A 42 14.61 5.57 -5.39
C TYR A 42 14.68 6.51 -6.61
N CYS A 43 15.12 7.76 -6.42
CA CYS A 43 15.30 8.72 -7.52
C CYS A 43 16.37 8.32 -8.56
N VAL A 44 17.30 7.45 -8.17
CA VAL A 44 18.37 6.94 -9.02
C VAL A 44 18.00 5.58 -9.60
N GLU A 45 17.38 4.72 -8.79
CA GLU A 45 17.10 3.33 -9.15
C GLU A 45 15.88 3.22 -10.06
N ASP A 46 14.84 4.03 -9.83
CA ASP A 46 13.60 4.00 -10.62
C ASP A 46 13.83 4.27 -12.12
N PRO A 47 14.59 5.31 -12.54
CA PRO A 47 14.92 5.50 -13.95
C PRO A 47 15.68 4.32 -14.57
N ILE A 48 16.66 3.76 -13.86
CA ILE A 48 17.48 2.64 -14.36
C ILE A 48 16.61 1.38 -14.52
N TYR A 49 15.75 1.11 -13.53
CA TYR A 49 14.77 0.05 -13.56
C TYR A 49 13.82 0.18 -14.75
N LEU A 50 13.26 1.37 -14.97
CA LEU A 50 12.35 1.64 -16.08
C LEU A 50 13.02 1.51 -17.44
N GLU A 51 14.25 2.03 -17.59
CA GLU A 51 15.02 1.91 -18.83
C GLU A 51 15.27 0.44 -19.21
N GLU A 52 15.74 -0.37 -18.27
CA GLU A 52 15.95 -1.81 -18.49
C GLU A 52 14.65 -2.51 -18.92
N ARG A 53 13.55 -2.23 -18.20
CA ARG A 53 12.25 -2.85 -18.50
C ARG A 53 11.68 -2.48 -19.86
N LYS A 54 12.02 -1.30 -20.37
CA LYS A 54 11.64 -0.84 -21.71
C LYS A 54 12.61 -1.30 -22.80
N GLY A 55 13.62 -2.09 -22.44
CA GLY A 55 14.66 -2.55 -23.37
C GLY A 55 15.56 -1.40 -23.86
N LEU A 56 15.63 -0.30 -23.12
CA LEU A 56 16.50 0.82 -23.43
C LEU A 56 17.94 0.48 -23.05
N LYS A 57 18.89 1.15 -23.72
CA LYS A 57 20.31 0.90 -23.52
C LYS A 57 20.78 1.54 -22.22
N LEU A 58 21.00 0.71 -21.20
CA LEU A 58 21.69 1.12 -19.99
C LEU A 58 23.18 1.39 -20.21
N ALA A 59 23.75 2.27 -19.39
CA ALA A 59 25.21 2.39 -19.27
C ALA A 59 25.82 1.04 -18.83
N PRO A 60 27.01 0.65 -19.32
CA PRO A 60 27.62 -0.66 -19.02
C PRO A 60 27.72 -0.98 -17.53
N GLU A 61 28.02 0.03 -16.71
CA GLU A 61 28.12 -0.11 -15.25
C GLU A 61 26.77 -0.50 -14.62
N TYR A 62 25.67 0.11 -15.05
CA TYR A 62 24.32 -0.21 -14.55
C TYR A 62 23.85 -1.57 -15.05
N LYS A 63 24.08 -1.87 -16.33
CA LYS A 63 23.71 -3.17 -16.90
C LYS A 63 24.39 -4.33 -16.19
N LYS A 64 25.69 -4.20 -15.91
CA LYS A 64 26.48 -5.21 -15.20
C LYS A 64 25.96 -5.49 -13.79
N ASN A 65 25.38 -4.49 -13.14
CA ASN A 65 24.95 -4.55 -11.75
C ASN A 65 23.43 -4.46 -11.57
N PHE A 66 22.66 -4.66 -12.63
CA PHE A 66 21.21 -4.41 -12.64
C PHE A 66 20.48 -5.17 -11.54
N ASN A 67 20.80 -6.45 -11.31
CA ASN A 67 20.16 -7.24 -10.27
C ASN A 67 20.36 -6.64 -8.86
N ASN A 68 21.55 -6.10 -8.58
CA ASN A 68 21.80 -5.45 -7.28
C ASN A 68 21.01 -4.15 -7.15
N ILE A 69 20.85 -3.39 -8.24
CA ILE A 69 20.02 -2.17 -8.28
C ILE A 69 18.56 -2.55 -8.03
N PHE A 70 18.06 -3.58 -8.71
CA PHE A 70 16.69 -4.06 -8.56
C PHE A 70 16.41 -4.61 -7.15
N ASP A 71 17.35 -5.35 -6.56
CA ASP A 71 17.21 -5.85 -5.20
C ASP A 71 17.11 -4.71 -4.17
N ILE A 72 17.91 -3.64 -4.31
CA ILE A 72 17.80 -2.47 -3.44
C ILE A 72 16.46 -1.77 -3.65
N TYR A 73 16.07 -1.54 -4.91
CA TYR A 73 14.79 -0.94 -5.26
C TYR A 73 13.61 -1.65 -4.59
N VAL A 74 13.56 -2.98 -4.68
CA VAL A 74 12.52 -3.79 -4.05
C VAL A 74 12.55 -3.67 -2.53
N GLU A 75 13.74 -3.71 -1.93
CA GLU A 75 13.90 -3.65 -0.49
C GLU A 75 13.52 -2.26 0.07
N GLU A 76 13.74 -1.19 -0.68
CA GLU A 76 13.25 0.15 -0.36
C GLU A 76 11.73 0.23 -0.38
N ILE A 77 11.10 -0.33 -1.42
CA ILE A 77 9.64 -0.40 -1.47
C ILE A 77 9.13 -1.18 -0.24
N LYS A 78 9.67 -2.37 0.04
CA LYS A 78 9.27 -3.13 1.24
C LYS A 78 9.40 -2.31 2.51
N PHE A 79 10.51 -1.60 2.70
CA PHE A 79 10.73 -0.74 3.84
C PHE A 79 9.68 0.38 3.93
N MET A 80 9.39 1.08 2.81
CA MET A 80 8.35 2.12 2.74
C MET A 80 6.95 1.61 3.12
N TYR A 81 6.68 0.32 2.91
CA TYR A 81 5.40 -0.33 3.23
C TYR A 81 5.44 -1.14 4.54
N GLY A 82 6.56 -1.11 5.28
CA GLY A 82 6.74 -1.86 6.53
C GLY A 82 6.72 -3.38 6.34
N ILE A 83 6.92 -3.87 5.11
CA ILE A 83 7.08 -5.29 4.81
C ILE A 83 8.45 -5.72 5.33
N ASP A 84 8.49 -6.88 6.00
CA ASP A 84 9.69 -7.42 6.66
C ASP A 84 10.27 -6.53 7.80
N VAL A 85 9.61 -5.41 8.14
CA VAL A 85 9.97 -4.55 9.27
C VAL A 85 9.38 -5.12 10.55
N LYS A 86 10.26 -5.51 11.49
CA LYS A 86 9.84 -6.01 12.80
C LYS A 86 9.13 -4.92 13.62
N PRO A 87 8.12 -5.27 14.44
CA PRO A 87 7.55 -4.33 15.38
C PRO A 87 8.61 -3.73 16.30
N GLN A 88 8.50 -2.44 16.60
CA GLN A 88 9.40 -1.71 17.49
C GLN A 88 8.59 -0.88 18.46
N ASN A 89 8.92 -0.95 19.77
CA ASN A 89 8.20 -0.22 20.83
C ASN A 89 6.67 -0.44 20.80
N GLY A 90 6.23 -1.66 20.48
CA GLY A 90 4.81 -2.00 20.38
C GLY A 90 4.12 -1.50 19.10
N ILE A 91 4.82 -0.80 18.21
CA ILE A 91 4.29 -0.32 16.93
C ILE A 91 4.47 -1.40 15.87
N ASN A 92 3.37 -1.79 15.23
CA ASN A 92 3.41 -2.61 14.02
C ASN A 92 3.53 -1.69 12.80
N TRP A 93 4.77 -1.47 12.34
CA TRP A 93 5.07 -0.55 11.24
C TRP A 93 4.34 -0.87 9.94
N ARG A 94 4.14 -2.15 9.63
CA ARG A 94 3.36 -2.56 8.46
C ARG A 94 1.94 -1.99 8.50
N TYR A 95 1.31 -2.02 9.68
CA TYR A 95 -0.06 -1.54 9.84
C TYR A 95 -0.13 -0.01 9.82
N GLU A 96 0.78 0.66 10.53
CA GLU A 96 0.81 2.13 10.56
C GLU A 96 1.15 2.74 9.19
N LEU A 97 2.05 2.12 8.43
CA LEU A 97 2.41 2.60 7.09
C LEU A 97 1.27 2.39 6.09
N VAL A 98 0.57 1.25 6.13
CA VAL A 98 -0.69 1.07 5.36
C VAL A 98 -1.70 2.15 5.70
N LYS A 99 -1.90 2.42 7.00
CA LYS A 99 -2.84 3.44 7.45
C LYS A 99 -2.44 4.82 6.91
N MET A 100 -1.17 5.18 7.02
CA MET A 100 -0.64 6.46 6.51
C MET A 100 -0.79 6.62 4.99
N GLN A 101 -0.54 5.55 4.20
CA GLN A 101 -0.48 5.63 2.73
C GLN A 101 -1.83 5.40 2.05
N ALA A 102 -2.66 4.49 2.61
CA ALA A 102 -3.90 4.03 2.00
C ALA A 102 -5.13 4.23 2.89
N GLY A 103 -4.98 4.60 4.17
CA GLY A 103 -6.08 4.66 5.11
C GLY A 103 -7.20 5.62 4.71
N GLY A 104 -6.86 6.79 4.15
CA GLY A 104 -7.85 7.73 3.62
C GLY A 104 -8.67 7.14 2.47
N LEU A 105 -8.02 6.48 1.50
CA LEU A 105 -8.69 5.82 0.39
C LEU A 105 -9.55 4.63 0.88
N LEU A 106 -9.00 3.79 1.76
CA LEU A 106 -9.74 2.66 2.34
C LEU A 106 -10.97 3.12 3.12
N THR A 107 -10.87 4.25 3.83
CA THR A 107 -12.02 4.88 4.51
C THR A 107 -13.09 5.29 3.52
N ARG A 108 -12.69 5.92 2.43
CA ARG A 108 -13.64 6.32 1.38
C ARG A 108 -14.32 5.11 0.75
N VAL A 109 -13.57 4.05 0.42
CA VAL A 109 -14.12 2.81 -0.16
C VAL A 109 -15.09 2.13 0.81
N ALA A 110 -14.69 1.97 2.08
CA ALA A 110 -15.52 1.34 3.11
C ALA A 110 -16.83 2.11 3.34
N ASN A 111 -16.74 3.44 3.43
CA ASN A 111 -17.90 4.31 3.59
C ASN A 111 -18.84 4.24 2.39
N ASP A 112 -18.30 4.32 1.16
CA ASP A 112 -19.11 4.23 -0.06
C ASP A 112 -19.86 2.89 -0.13
N MET A 113 -19.19 1.76 0.18
CA MET A 113 -19.82 0.45 0.18
C MET A 113 -20.90 0.31 1.27
N SER A 114 -20.59 0.73 2.49
CA SER A 114 -21.51 0.65 3.63
C SER A 114 -22.75 1.52 3.39
N ALA A 115 -22.55 2.77 2.98
CA ALA A 115 -23.63 3.69 2.66
C ALA A 115 -24.47 3.18 1.48
N LYS A 116 -23.85 2.66 0.41
CA LYS A 116 -24.58 2.08 -0.72
C LYS A 116 -25.45 0.90 -0.30
N ALA A 117 -24.89 0.00 0.51
CA ALA A 117 -25.59 -1.17 1.03
C ALA A 117 -26.78 -0.76 1.91
N PHE A 118 -26.59 0.23 2.78
CA PHE A 118 -27.64 0.74 3.65
C PHE A 118 -28.74 1.45 2.86
N CYS A 119 -28.39 2.33 1.92
CA CYS A 119 -29.35 3.13 1.14
C CYS A 119 -30.27 2.29 0.27
N LYS A 120 -29.86 1.07 -0.12
CA LYS A 120 -30.76 0.10 -0.77
C LYS A 120 -31.93 -0.30 0.14
N VAL A 121 -31.74 -0.34 1.45
CA VAL A 121 -32.74 -0.74 2.45
C VAL A 121 -33.52 0.46 2.99
N LYS A 122 -32.87 1.62 3.10
CA LYS A 122 -33.43 2.84 3.69
C LYS A 122 -33.16 4.06 2.78
N PRO A 123 -33.82 4.14 1.61
CA PRO A 123 -33.50 5.15 0.60
C PRO A 123 -33.83 6.59 1.03
N ASP A 124 -34.77 6.78 1.95
CA ASP A 124 -35.26 8.11 2.36
C ASP A 124 -34.35 8.85 3.33
N GLN A 125 -33.28 8.21 3.82
CA GLN A 125 -32.38 8.83 4.77
C GLN A 125 -31.61 10.01 4.15
N PRO A 126 -31.43 11.14 4.87
CA PRO A 126 -30.74 12.30 4.33
C PRO A 126 -29.34 12.00 3.76
N TYR A 127 -28.53 11.18 4.47
CA TYR A 127 -27.18 10.85 4.02
C TYR A 127 -27.16 9.97 2.74
N CYS A 128 -28.29 9.36 2.32
CA CYS A 128 -28.37 8.67 1.03
C CYS A 128 -28.39 9.62 -0.16
N LYS A 129 -28.81 10.86 0.08
CA LYS A 129 -28.83 11.95 -0.91
C LYS A 129 -27.52 12.74 -0.90
N GLU A 130 -26.79 12.72 0.21
CA GLU A 130 -25.46 13.31 0.30
C GLU A 130 -24.46 12.56 -0.60
N ASP A 131 -23.67 13.32 -1.37
CA ASP A 131 -22.69 12.78 -2.35
C ASP A 131 -23.29 11.78 -3.36
N ASN A 132 -24.61 11.86 -3.57
CA ASN A 132 -25.40 11.02 -4.48
C ASN A 132 -25.11 9.51 -4.34
N VAL A 133 -24.80 9.03 -3.13
CA VAL A 133 -24.39 7.63 -2.91
C VAL A 133 -25.48 6.65 -3.34
N ALA A 134 -26.76 6.98 -3.15
CA ALA A 134 -27.88 6.14 -3.58
C ALA A 134 -27.87 5.83 -5.09
N ASP A 135 -27.42 6.78 -5.93
CA ASP A 135 -27.40 6.64 -7.39
C ASP A 135 -26.03 6.26 -7.95
N LEU A 136 -24.96 6.48 -7.18
CA LEU A 136 -23.57 6.21 -7.57
C LEU A 136 -23.37 4.77 -8.05
N LYS A 137 -22.99 4.57 -9.32
CA LYS A 137 -22.71 3.22 -9.87
C LYS A 137 -21.24 2.84 -9.75
N TYR A 138 -20.35 3.81 -9.89
CA TYR A 138 -18.92 3.62 -9.74
C TYR A 138 -18.27 4.93 -9.30
N ARG A 139 -17.12 4.80 -8.64
CA ARG A 139 -16.22 5.91 -8.30
C ARG A 139 -14.83 5.52 -8.74
N VAL A 140 -14.12 6.44 -9.38
CA VAL A 140 -12.76 6.21 -9.88
C VAL A 140 -11.81 7.16 -9.18
N PHE A 141 -10.66 6.63 -8.76
CA PHE A 141 -9.56 7.40 -8.22
C PHE A 141 -8.36 7.20 -9.14
N SER A 142 -7.89 8.27 -9.76
CA SER A 142 -6.59 8.27 -10.44
C SER A 142 -5.53 8.58 -9.40
N MET A 143 -4.61 7.65 -9.18
CA MET A 143 -3.66 7.69 -8.08
C MET A 143 -2.29 7.16 -8.50
N HIS A 144 -1.33 7.23 -7.58
CA HIS A 144 0.03 6.75 -7.80
C HIS A 144 0.16 5.27 -7.44
N ASP A 145 1.24 4.67 -7.92
CA ASP A 145 1.73 3.36 -7.49
C ASP A 145 1.69 3.19 -5.98
N THR A 146 2.04 4.26 -5.26
CA THR A 146 2.11 4.24 -3.81
C THR A 146 0.79 3.92 -3.13
N ASN A 147 -0.33 4.35 -3.71
CA ASN A 147 -1.67 4.06 -3.21
C ASN A 147 -2.07 2.62 -3.52
N VAL A 148 -1.76 2.12 -4.73
CA VAL A 148 -2.07 0.74 -5.13
C VAL A 148 -1.31 -0.24 -4.25
N LEU A 149 0.00 -0.03 -4.07
CA LEU A 149 0.84 -0.83 -3.17
C LEU A 149 0.35 -0.76 -1.72
N GLY A 150 0.00 0.43 -1.23
CA GLY A 150 -0.55 0.59 0.12
C GLY A 150 -1.85 -0.20 0.32
N VAL A 151 -2.73 -0.20 -0.67
CA VAL A 151 -3.97 -0.98 -0.65
C VAL A 151 -3.70 -2.48 -0.74
N LEU A 152 -2.83 -2.94 -1.64
CA LEU A 152 -2.42 -4.35 -1.72
C LEU A 152 -1.82 -4.83 -0.41
N ASN A 153 -0.98 -4.01 0.22
CA ASN A 153 -0.37 -4.31 1.50
C ASN A 153 -1.40 -4.40 2.64
N SER A 154 -2.51 -3.65 2.56
CA SER A 154 -3.63 -3.77 3.52
C SER A 154 -4.24 -5.18 3.55
N PHE A 155 -4.12 -5.94 2.46
CA PHE A 155 -4.60 -7.31 2.34
C PHE A 155 -3.66 -8.36 2.96
N ASP A 156 -2.52 -7.92 3.51
CA ASP A 156 -1.53 -8.73 4.23
C ASP A 156 -0.82 -9.78 3.35
N PHE A 157 -0.68 -9.51 2.05
CA PHE A 157 0.07 -10.37 1.12
C PHE A 157 1.57 -10.41 1.45
N PRO A 158 2.26 -11.54 1.24
CA PRO A 158 3.68 -11.66 1.63
C PRO A 158 4.64 -10.88 0.72
N LYS A 159 4.17 -10.39 -0.43
CA LYS A 159 4.97 -9.68 -1.42
C LYS A 159 4.35 -8.32 -1.73
N VAL A 160 5.16 -7.41 -2.25
CA VAL A 160 4.79 -6.00 -2.38
C VAL A 160 3.68 -5.78 -3.41
N ASP A 161 3.84 -6.37 -4.60
CA ASP A 161 2.82 -6.41 -5.65
C ASP A 161 2.18 -7.81 -5.66
N TYR A 162 1.37 -8.07 -4.62
CA TYR A 162 0.53 -9.27 -4.45
C TYR A 162 1.30 -10.60 -4.48
N ASN A 163 1.69 -11.09 -5.65
CA ASN A 163 2.40 -12.35 -5.86
C ASN A 163 3.84 -12.19 -6.38
N ARG A 164 4.35 -10.96 -6.51
CA ARG A 164 5.74 -10.66 -6.87
C ARG A 164 6.33 -9.52 -6.04
N ASN A 165 7.66 -9.49 -5.96
CA ASN A 165 8.42 -8.42 -5.33
C ASN A 165 8.90 -7.46 -6.43
N ASP A 166 8.07 -6.47 -6.70
CA ASP A 166 8.30 -5.44 -7.71
C ASP A 166 7.35 -4.27 -7.41
N ASN A 167 7.53 -3.14 -8.10
CA ASN A 167 6.51 -2.10 -8.14
C ASN A 167 5.31 -2.55 -9.00
N VAL A 168 4.18 -1.87 -8.83
CA VAL A 168 3.00 -2.09 -9.66
C VAL A 168 3.23 -1.58 -11.08
N GLU A 169 2.61 -2.24 -12.05
CA GLU A 169 2.71 -1.81 -13.45
C GLU A 169 1.99 -0.48 -13.72
N LEU A 170 2.47 0.22 -14.76
CA LEU A 170 1.78 1.38 -15.31
C LEU A 170 0.38 0.98 -15.79
N GLY A 171 -0.63 1.73 -15.36
CA GLY A 171 -2.02 1.43 -15.67
C GLY A 171 -2.59 0.22 -14.91
N SER A 172 -1.91 -0.25 -13.86
CA SER A 172 -2.50 -1.18 -12.91
C SER A 172 -3.73 -0.57 -12.23
N SER A 173 -4.66 -1.40 -11.79
CA SER A 173 -5.95 -0.97 -11.25
C SER A 173 -6.48 -1.98 -10.24
N LEU A 174 -7.11 -1.45 -9.19
CA LEU A 174 -7.85 -2.22 -8.20
C LEU A 174 -9.33 -1.90 -8.33
N PHE A 175 -10.15 -2.94 -8.45
CA PHE A 175 -11.60 -2.85 -8.51
C PHE A 175 -12.17 -3.41 -7.23
N PHE A 176 -13.01 -2.61 -6.59
CA PHE A 176 -13.73 -2.94 -5.37
C PHE A 176 -15.20 -2.97 -5.71
N GLU A 177 -15.76 -4.16 -5.88
CA GLU A 177 -17.11 -4.35 -6.39
C GLU A 177 -18.04 -4.79 -5.27
N LEU A 178 -19.09 -4.01 -5.01
CA LEU A 178 -20.17 -4.41 -4.10
C LEU A 178 -21.27 -5.14 -4.88
N TRP A 179 -21.50 -6.39 -4.52
CA TRP A 179 -22.51 -7.25 -5.11
C TRP A 179 -23.65 -7.52 -4.14
N ASN A 180 -24.83 -7.79 -4.69
CA ASN A 180 -26.03 -8.15 -3.93
C ASN A 180 -26.65 -9.43 -4.53
N ASP A 181 -26.58 -10.51 -3.77
CA ASP A 181 -27.26 -11.79 -4.02
C ASP A 181 -28.71 -11.65 -3.54
N GLU A 182 -29.63 -11.36 -4.46
CA GLU A 182 -31.05 -11.12 -4.15
C GLU A 182 -31.78 -12.39 -3.71
N GLU A 183 -31.38 -13.56 -4.21
CA GLU A 183 -32.00 -14.83 -3.85
C GLU A 183 -31.75 -15.20 -2.39
N LYS A 184 -30.56 -14.85 -1.87
CA LYS A 184 -30.16 -15.19 -0.50
C LYS A 184 -30.11 -13.99 0.44
N ASP A 185 -30.48 -12.80 -0.05
CA ASP A 185 -30.35 -11.51 0.65
C ASP A 185 -28.97 -11.28 1.28
N ARG A 186 -27.91 -11.51 0.50
CA ARG A 186 -26.51 -11.36 0.96
C ARG A 186 -25.78 -10.33 0.14
N LYS A 187 -24.97 -9.51 0.82
CA LYS A 187 -24.06 -8.55 0.18
C LYS A 187 -22.62 -9.02 0.32
N TYR A 188 -21.85 -8.91 -0.75
CA TYR A 188 -20.47 -9.36 -0.77
C TYR A 188 -19.60 -8.44 -1.61
N VAL A 189 -18.31 -8.43 -1.31
CA VAL A 189 -17.31 -7.58 -1.96
C VAL A 189 -16.35 -8.45 -2.76
N LYS A 190 -16.26 -8.18 -4.06
CA LYS A 190 -15.21 -8.74 -4.92
C LYS A 190 -14.08 -7.73 -5.07
N ILE A 191 -12.85 -8.24 -5.05
CA ILE A 191 -11.66 -7.40 -5.22
C ILE A 191 -10.86 -7.97 -6.38
N ILE A 192 -10.80 -7.21 -7.46
CA ILE A 192 -10.07 -7.60 -8.67
C ILE A 192 -8.84 -6.70 -8.78
N TYR A 193 -7.68 -7.32 -8.98
CA TYR A 193 -6.45 -6.61 -9.27
C TYR A 193 -6.04 -6.86 -10.71
N ARG A 194 -6.12 -5.81 -11.53
CA ARG A 194 -5.55 -5.80 -12.87
C ARG A 194 -4.14 -5.24 -12.77
N ARG A 195 -3.13 -6.09 -12.90
CA ARG A 195 -1.74 -5.66 -12.97
C ARG A 195 -1.46 -5.06 -14.35
N SER A 196 -1.78 -5.80 -15.40
CA SER A 196 -1.55 -5.43 -16.80
C SER A 196 -2.79 -5.80 -17.63
N PRO A 197 -2.86 -5.46 -18.94
CA PRO A 197 -3.96 -5.92 -19.78
C PRO A 197 -4.13 -7.44 -19.80
N GLU A 198 -3.04 -8.20 -19.65
CA GLU A 198 -3.00 -9.66 -19.71
C GLU A 198 -3.08 -10.33 -18.32
N GLU A 199 -2.74 -9.61 -17.24
CA GLU A 199 -2.74 -10.13 -15.87
C GLU A 199 -3.86 -9.54 -15.02
N ILE A 200 -4.92 -10.33 -14.82
CA ILE A 200 -6.06 -9.98 -13.97
C ILE A 200 -6.24 -11.07 -12.91
N TYR A 201 -6.28 -10.64 -11.65
CA TYR A 201 -6.35 -11.50 -10.49
C TYR A 201 -7.64 -11.24 -9.70
N ASP A 202 -8.43 -12.29 -9.43
CA ASP A 202 -9.47 -12.23 -8.41
C ASP A 202 -8.83 -12.48 -7.04
N LEU A 203 -8.76 -11.42 -6.23
CA LEU A 203 -8.12 -11.44 -4.92
C LEU A 203 -9.09 -11.87 -3.81
N SER A 204 -10.38 -12.01 -4.11
CA SER A 204 -11.43 -12.05 -3.10
C SER A 204 -11.27 -13.18 -2.07
N GLU A 205 -10.75 -14.33 -2.47
CA GLU A 205 -10.56 -15.49 -1.58
C GLU A 205 -9.19 -15.51 -0.88
N GLN A 206 -8.28 -14.62 -1.27
CA GLN A 206 -6.89 -14.63 -0.81
C GLN A 206 -6.61 -13.61 0.30
N ILE A 207 -7.58 -12.74 0.58
CA ILE A 207 -7.40 -11.64 1.51
C ILE A 207 -7.63 -12.15 2.94
N ARG A 208 -6.64 -11.91 3.81
CA ARG A 208 -6.73 -12.32 5.20
C ARG A 208 -7.92 -11.66 5.90
N GLY A 209 -8.71 -12.45 6.63
CA GLY A 209 -9.88 -11.97 7.36
C GLY A 209 -11.13 -11.74 6.50
N CYS A 210 -11.12 -12.16 5.23
CA CYS A 210 -12.20 -12.01 4.27
C CYS A 210 -12.55 -13.43 3.78
N LYS A 211 -13.48 -14.12 4.46
CA LYS A 211 -13.89 -15.48 4.08
C LYS A 211 -14.90 -15.39 2.94
N SER A 212 -14.65 -16.14 1.87
CA SER A 212 -15.58 -16.24 0.75
C SER A 212 -16.94 -16.77 1.23
N ILE A 213 -18.02 -16.18 0.72
CA ILE A 213 -19.40 -16.61 1.02
C ILE A 213 -19.91 -17.71 0.06
N GLY A 214 -19.05 -18.18 -0.84
CA GLY A 214 -19.33 -19.24 -1.81
C GLY A 214 -18.32 -19.23 -2.97
N LYS A 215 -18.16 -20.36 -3.65
CA LYS A 215 -17.18 -20.51 -4.74
C LYS A 215 -17.37 -19.42 -5.82
N GLY A 216 -16.33 -18.66 -6.11
CA GLY A 216 -16.35 -17.58 -7.11
C GLY A 216 -17.11 -16.31 -6.67
N LEU A 217 -17.59 -16.29 -5.42
CA LEU A 217 -18.13 -15.10 -4.77
C LEU A 217 -17.05 -14.43 -3.94
N GLY A 218 -17.31 -13.17 -3.59
CA GLY A 218 -16.46 -12.39 -2.71
C GLY A 218 -16.61 -12.76 -1.23
N CYS A 219 -15.98 -11.98 -0.35
CA CYS A 219 -16.30 -12.07 1.09
C CYS A 219 -17.52 -11.21 1.44
N SER A 220 -18.17 -11.53 2.55
CA SER A 220 -19.31 -10.73 3.00
C SER A 220 -18.90 -9.27 3.20
N LEU A 221 -19.84 -8.34 2.97
CA LEU A 221 -19.58 -6.92 3.23
C LEU A 221 -19.10 -6.70 4.67
N ASP A 222 -19.70 -7.38 5.64
CA ASP A 222 -19.32 -7.25 7.05
C ASP A 222 -17.90 -7.73 7.33
N ASP A 223 -17.47 -8.85 6.73
CA ASP A 223 -16.09 -9.33 6.87
C ASP A 223 -15.11 -8.34 6.25
N PHE A 224 -15.43 -7.82 5.07
CA PHE A 224 -14.63 -6.79 4.41
C PHE A 224 -14.49 -5.52 5.26
N LEU A 225 -15.58 -5.00 5.81
CA LEU A 225 -15.56 -3.81 6.65
C LEU A 225 -14.77 -4.06 7.94
N ARG A 226 -15.06 -5.17 8.64
CA ARG A 226 -14.39 -5.55 9.88
C ARG A 226 -12.88 -5.71 9.74
N ARG A 227 -12.41 -6.35 8.66
CA ARG A 227 -10.95 -6.52 8.44
C ARG A 227 -10.27 -5.22 8.00
N THR A 228 -11.02 -4.30 7.40
CA THR A 228 -10.51 -3.01 6.92
C THR A 228 -10.48 -1.95 8.04
N ASP A 229 -11.31 -2.09 9.06
CA ASP A 229 -11.48 -1.16 10.21
C ASP A 229 -10.17 -0.64 10.81
N LYS A 230 -9.20 -1.53 11.04
CA LYS A 230 -7.89 -1.18 11.61
C LYS A 230 -7.07 -0.19 10.78
N TYR A 231 -7.35 -0.05 9.49
CA TYR A 231 -6.64 0.86 8.58
C TYR A 231 -7.39 2.17 8.34
N LEU A 232 -8.60 2.33 8.88
CA LEU A 232 -9.44 3.49 8.59
C LEU A 232 -8.94 4.76 9.32
N ILE A 233 -9.09 5.89 8.65
CA ILE A 233 -8.80 7.23 9.15
C ILE A 233 -10.08 8.08 9.02
N PRO A 234 -10.88 8.18 10.09
CA PRO A 234 -12.14 8.95 10.05
C PRO A 234 -11.93 10.46 9.89
N SER A 235 -10.79 10.95 10.38
CA SER A 235 -10.39 12.35 10.29
C SER A 235 -8.89 12.41 10.05
N SER A 236 -8.52 12.79 8.83
CA SER A 236 -7.11 12.96 8.44
C SER A 236 -6.43 14.00 9.32
N GLU A 237 -7.13 15.09 9.65
CA GLU A 237 -6.60 16.13 10.55
C GLU A 237 -6.25 15.55 11.93
N LYS A 238 -7.19 14.84 12.57
CA LYS A 238 -6.95 14.23 13.88
C LYS A 238 -5.86 13.18 13.83
N TYR A 239 -5.81 12.38 12.76
CA TYR A 239 -4.78 11.35 12.58
C TYR A 239 -3.39 11.94 12.40
N CYS A 240 -3.25 12.95 11.53
CA CYS A 240 -1.97 13.61 11.27
C CYS A 240 -1.48 14.46 12.45
N ALA A 241 -2.39 14.93 13.32
CA ALA A 241 -2.03 15.65 14.54
C ALA A 241 -1.57 14.73 15.69
N GLN A 242 -1.66 13.41 15.53
CA GLN A 242 -1.25 12.46 16.57
C GLN A 242 0.26 12.54 16.79
N LYS A 243 0.68 12.54 18.05
CA LYS A 243 2.07 12.28 18.40
C LYS A 243 2.29 10.78 18.34
N LEU A 244 3.23 10.34 17.51
CA LEU A 244 3.71 8.96 17.59
C LEU A 244 4.29 8.73 19.01
N PRO A 245 4.12 7.52 19.57
CA PRO A 245 4.74 7.15 20.84
C PRO A 245 6.23 7.49 20.81
N GLN A 246 6.74 8.14 21.84
CA GLN A 246 8.17 8.46 21.89
C GLN A 246 8.98 7.16 21.96
N LEU A 247 10.14 7.15 21.31
CA LEU A 247 11.12 6.06 21.44
C LEU A 247 11.41 5.81 22.92
N GLY A 248 10.99 4.65 23.43
CA GLY A 248 11.18 4.25 24.83
C GLY A 248 9.98 4.46 25.77
N THR A 249 8.84 4.97 25.29
CA THR A 249 7.59 5.00 26.07
C THR A 249 6.63 3.90 25.61
N PHE A 250 6.04 3.15 26.55
CA PHE A 250 5.04 2.10 26.28
C PHE A 250 3.64 2.68 25.97
N GLU A 251 3.57 3.92 25.50
CA GLU A 251 2.29 4.54 25.16
C GLU A 251 1.78 3.93 23.86
N THR A 252 0.76 3.07 23.94
CA THR A 252 0.08 2.55 22.76
C THR A 252 -0.63 3.69 22.04
N ILE A 253 -0.51 3.75 20.71
CA ILE A 253 -1.34 4.64 19.89
C ILE A 253 -2.81 4.38 20.26
N PRO A 254 -3.59 5.39 20.67
CA PRO A 254 -4.98 5.20 21.01
C PRO A 254 -5.72 4.55 19.85
N GLN A 255 -6.22 3.34 20.07
CA GLN A 255 -7.12 2.68 19.13
C GLN A 255 -8.39 3.54 19.07
N VAL A 256 -8.63 4.16 17.92
CA VAL A 256 -9.90 4.87 17.68
C VAL A 256 -10.96 3.78 17.53
N HIS A 257 -11.71 3.54 18.60
CA HIS A 257 -12.82 2.60 18.56
C HIS A 257 -13.99 3.20 17.78
N PHE A 258 -14.44 2.47 16.77
CA PHE A 258 -15.63 2.79 16.00
C PHE A 258 -16.89 2.40 16.78
N LYS A 259 -17.80 3.35 16.97
CA LYS A 259 -19.20 3.02 17.28
C LYS A 259 -19.94 2.92 15.96
N LEU A 260 -20.38 1.71 15.63
CA LEU A 260 -21.39 1.46 14.60
C LEU A 260 -22.73 2.08 15.03
#